data_AF-A0A6L8K203-F1
#
_entry.id   AF-A0A6L8K203-F1
#
_cell.length_a   1.000
_cell.length_b   1.000
_cell.length_c   1.000
_cell.angle_alpha   90.00
_cell.angle_beta   90.00
_cell.angle_gamma   90.00
#
_symmetry.space_group_name_H-M   'P 1'
#
loop_
_entity.id
_entity.type
_entity.pdbx_description
1 polymer ?
#
loop_
_entity_poly.entity_id
_entity_poly.type
_entity_poly.pdbx_seq_one_letter_code
_entity_poly.pdbx_strand_id
1 'polypeptide(L)' 'MLEQLSKPAPVLLPVAIDLWDTRHIAAYLKRSVDTVRDDIITLPSFPRPIRLPIRGTARAQALFKAREVIAWAERHTSR' A
#
# COMPACT_ATOMS: atom_id res chain seq x y z
N MET A 1 8.93 -8.05 33.79
CA MET A 1 7.79 -8.74 33.15
C MET A 1 7.42 -7.90 31.94
N LEU A 2 7.63 -8.41 30.73
CA LEU A 2 7.61 -7.63 29.48
C LEU A 2 6.17 -7.32 29.05
N GLU A 3 5.74 -6.06 29.19
CA GLU A 3 4.56 -5.53 28.49
C GLU A 3 4.89 -5.43 26.99
N GLN A 4 4.72 -6.55 26.27
CA GLN A 4 4.68 -6.52 24.82
C GLN A 4 3.33 -5.92 24.40
N LEU A 5 3.34 -4.60 24.18
CA LEU A 5 2.30 -3.85 23.50
C LEU A 5 1.74 -4.67 22.34
N SER A 6 0.54 -5.20 22.56
CA SER A 6 -0.23 -5.93 21.57
C SER A 6 -0.56 -4.96 20.45
N LYS A 7 0.28 -4.95 19.41
CA LYS A 7 0.00 -4.22 18.17
C LYS A 7 -1.35 -4.76 17.67
N PRO A 8 -2.40 -3.93 17.55
CA PRO A 8 -3.70 -4.42 17.15
C PRO A 8 -3.53 -5.18 15.83
N ALA A 9 -4.07 -6.40 15.79
CA ALA A 9 -4.05 -7.21 14.58
C ALA A 9 -4.60 -6.35 13.43
N PRO A 10 -3.93 -6.32 12.27
CA PRO A 10 -4.43 -5.55 11.14
C PRO A 10 -5.84 -6.03 10.84
N VAL A 11 -6.81 -5.10 10.89
CA VAL A 11 -8.19 -5.40 10.54
C VAL A 11 -8.16 -5.92 9.11
N LEU A 12 -8.52 -7.20 8.93
CA LEU A 12 -8.65 -7.81 7.60
C LEU A 12 -9.89 -7.22 6.94
N LEU A 13 -9.72 -6.00 6.43
CA LEU A 13 -10.71 -5.38 5.58
C LEU A 13 -10.77 -6.18 4.28
N PRO A 14 -11.97 -6.41 3.72
CA PRO A 14 -12.08 -6.93 2.36
C PRO A 14 -11.21 -6.09 1.44
N VAL A 15 -10.40 -6.74 0.60
CA VAL A 15 -9.51 -6.09 -0.39
C VAL A 15 -10.22 -5.03 -1.23
N ALA A 16 -11.53 -5.17 -1.38
CA ALA A 16 -12.41 -4.20 -2.02
C ALA A 16 -12.38 -2.82 -1.35
N ILE A 17 -12.31 -2.73 -0.02
CA ILE A 17 -12.34 -1.47 0.73
C ILE A 17 -11.00 -1.11 1.38
N ASP A 18 -10.03 -2.02 1.32
CA ASP A 18 -8.75 -1.85 1.99
C ASP A 18 -7.83 -0.84 1.26
N LEU A 19 -7.10 -0.06 2.06
CA LEU A 19 -6.18 0.98 1.60
C LEU A 19 -4.76 0.61 2.03
N TRP A 20 -3.93 0.26 1.06
CA TRP A 20 -2.54 -0.12 1.27
C TRP A 20 -1.61 1.07 1.10
N ASP A 21 -0.67 1.19 2.02
CA ASP A 21 0.49 2.04 1.82
C ASP A 21 1.61 1.31 1.07
N THR A 22 2.67 2.04 0.71
CA THR A 22 3.83 1.52 -0.01
C THR A 22 4.46 0.27 0.63
N ARG A 23 4.46 0.17 1.97
CA ARG A 23 5.01 -1.01 2.66
C ARG A 23 4.11 -2.23 2.47
N HIS A 24 2.80 -2.07 2.55
CA HIS A 24 1.85 -3.16 2.28
C HIS A 24 1.94 -3.63 0.82
N ILE A 25 2.06 -2.71 -0.12
CA ILE A 25 2.25 -3.02 -1.55
C ILE A 25 3.56 -3.79 -1.75
N ALA A 26 4.65 -3.34 -1.14
CA ALA A 26 5.94 -4.03 -1.19
C ALA A 26 5.88 -5.45 -0.62
N ALA A 27 5.20 -5.62 0.52
CA ALA A 27 4.99 -6.94 1.13
C ALA A 27 4.15 -7.88 0.26
N TYR A 28 3.16 -7.34 -0.46
CA TYR A 28 2.34 -8.09 -1.41
C TYR A 28 3.14 -8.49 -2.66
N LEU A 29 3.83 -7.53 -3.29
CA LEU A 29 4.63 -7.77 -4.50
C LEU A 29 5.94 -8.53 -4.22
N LYS A 30 6.27 -8.81 -2.95
CA LYS A 30 7.54 -9.42 -2.50
C LYS A 30 8.77 -8.64 -3.01
N ARG A 31 8.66 -7.31 -3.07
CA ARG A 31 9.74 -6.40 -3.50
C ARG A 31 10.16 -5.47 -2.37
N SER A 32 11.32 -4.84 -2.50
CA SER A 32 11.78 -3.81 -1.58
C SER A 32 10.91 -2.56 -1.66
N VAL A 33 10.71 -1.89 -0.52
CA VAL A 33 9.91 -0.65 -0.43
C VAL A 33 10.49 0.44 -1.34
N ASP A 34 11.81 0.55 -1.41
CA ASP A 34 12.51 1.50 -2.27
C ASP A 34 12.24 1.24 -3.75
N THR A 35 12.31 -0.03 -4.19
CA THR A 35 11.94 -0.44 -5.56
C THR A 35 10.47 -0.13 -5.84
N VAL A 36 9.56 -0.39 -4.90
CA VAL A 36 8.14 -0.05 -5.11
C VAL A 36 7.95 1.46 -5.21
N ARG A 37 8.68 2.26 -4.43
CA ARG A 37 8.56 3.72 -4.46
C ARG A 37 9.13 4.33 -5.74
N ASP A 38 10.27 3.84 -6.20
CA ASP A 38 11.04 4.42 -7.30
C ASP A 38 10.61 3.86 -8.66
N ASP A 39 10.36 2.56 -8.73
CA ASP A 39 10.10 1.83 -9.98
C ASP A 39 8.61 1.54 -10.18
N ILE A 40 7.87 1.20 -9.12
CA ILE A 40 6.46 0.78 -9.27
C ILE A 40 5.48 1.97 -9.20
N ILE A 41 5.60 2.83 -8.19
CA ILE A 41 4.69 3.96 -7.97
C ILE A 41 4.82 5.03 -9.07
N THR A 42 5.98 5.11 -9.72
CA THR A 42 6.25 6.06 -10.81
C THR A 42 5.67 5.58 -12.15
N LEU A 43 5.24 4.32 -12.26
CA LEU A 43 4.67 3.81 -13.51
C LEU A 43 3.34 4.51 -13.80
N PRO A 44 3.12 4.96 -15.04
CA PRO A 44 1.86 5.58 -15.44
C PRO A 44 0.68 4.60 -15.38
N SER A 45 0.97 3.30 -15.44
CA SER A 45 -0.03 2.23 -15.30
C SER A 45 -0.41 1.95 -13.85
N PHE A 46 0.32 2.48 -12.87
CA PHE A 46 0.10 2.19 -11.45
C PHE A 46 -1.13 2.96 -10.91
N PRO A 47 -1.90 2.39 -9.97
CA PRO A 47 -3.06 3.05 -9.37
C PRO A 47 -2.77 4.43 -8.78
N ARG A 48 -3.77 5.31 -8.85
CA ARG A 48 -3.66 6.67 -8.34
C ARG A 48 -3.48 6.70 -6.81
N PRO A 49 -2.51 7.45 -6.29
CA PRO A 49 -2.36 7.64 -4.85
C PRO A 49 -3.51 8.47 -4.29
N ILE A 50 -4.15 7.94 -3.26
CA ILE A 50 -5.13 8.62 -2.41
C ILE A 50 -4.36 9.28 -1.28
N ARG A 51 -4.40 10.61 -1.23
CA ARG A 51 -3.85 11.40 -0.13
C ARG A 51 -5.00 11.86 0.74
N LEU A 52 -5.18 11.21 1.89
CA LEU A 52 -6.18 11.65 2.86
C LEU A 52 -5.69 12.93 3.54
N PRO A 53 -6.53 13.98 3.65
CA PRO A 53 -6.16 15.19 4.36
C PRO A 53 -6.00 14.87 5.84
N ILE A 54 -4.77 14.95 6.33
CA ILE A 54 -4.46 14.83 7.77
C ILE A 54 -4.46 16.23 8.39
N ARG A 55 -5.08 16.36 9.57
CA ARG A 55 -5.01 17.59 10.37
C ARG A 55 -3.59 17.73 10.93
N GLY A 56 -2.75 18.52 10.25
CA GLY A 56 -1.39 18.84 10.68
C GLY A 56 -0.43 18.94 9.50
N THR A 57 0.72 19.60 9.69
CA THR A 57 1.80 19.83 8.71
C THR A 57 2.50 18.56 8.22
N ALA A 58 2.04 17.38 8.63
CA ALA A 58 2.58 16.10 8.16
C ALA A 58 2.13 15.85 6.72
N ARG A 59 3.06 15.38 5.88
CA ARG A 59 2.74 15.00 4.49
C ARG A 59 1.74 13.86 4.50
N ALA A 60 0.58 14.07 3.86
CA ALA A 60 -0.41 13.03 3.65
C ALA A 60 0.24 11.80 2.98
N GLN A 61 0.22 10.69 3.70
CA GLN A 61 0.73 9.40 3.22
C GLN A 61 -0.05 9.02 1.96
N ALA A 62 0.67 8.63 0.91
CA ALA A 62 0.06 8.09 -0.29
C ALA A 62 -0.47 6.68 0.02
N LEU A 63 -1.79 6.54 0.02
CA LEU A 63 -2.48 5.27 0.15
C LEU A 63 -3.01 4.83 -1.21
N PHE A 64 -3.14 3.54 -1.43
CA PHE A 64 -3.60 2.97 -2.70
C PHE A 64 -4.69 1.96 -2.40
N LYS A 65 -5.71 1.89 -3.26
CA LYS A 65 -6.73 0.86 -3.10
C LYS A 65 -6.12 -0.50 -3.37
N ALA A 66 -6.23 -1.42 -2.41
CA ALA A 66 -5.69 -2.77 -2.54
C ALA A 66 -6.20 -3.46 -3.81
N ARG A 67 -7.51 -3.36 -4.10
CA ARG A 67 -8.11 -3.90 -5.33
C ARG A 67 -7.39 -3.49 -6.62
N GLU A 68 -6.96 -2.22 -6.71
CA GLU A 68 -6.36 -1.69 -7.93
C GLU A 68 -4.91 -2.15 -8.05
N VAL A 69 -4.20 -2.27 -6.93
CA VAL A 69 -2.84 -2.81 -6.88
C VAL A 69 -2.84 -4.28 -7.29
N ILE A 70 -3.81 -5.08 -6.82
CA ILE A 70 -3.93 -6.49 -7.21
C ILE A 70 -4.29 -6.60 -8.70
N ALA A 71 -5.30 -5.87 -9.16
CA ALA A 71 -5.68 -5.90 -10.58
C ALA A 71 -4.53 -5.46 -11.50
N TRP A 72 -3.72 -4.50 -11.06
CA TRP A 72 -2.49 -4.11 -11.76
C TRP A 72 -1.46 -5.24 -11.77
N ALA A 73 -1.20 -5.88 -10.62
CA ALA A 73 -0.25 -6.97 -10.50
C ALA A 73 -0.64 -8.17 -11.37
N GLU A 74 -1.94 -8.53 -11.40
CA GLU A 74 -2.47 -9.60 -12.25
C GLU A 74 -2.31 -9.30 -13.75
N ARG A 75 -2.51 -8.05 -14.17
CA ARG A 75 -2.23 -7.63 -15.55
C ARG A 75 -0.75 -7.67 -15.89
N HIS A 76 0.12 -7.35 -14.93
CA HIS A 76 1.56 -7.29 -15.16
C HIS A 76 2.22 -8.67 -15.16
N THR A 77 1.72 -9.63 -14.37
CA THR A 77 2.22 -11.01 -14.37
C THR A 77 1.74 -11.84 -15.56
N SER A 78 0.72 -11.39 -16.29
CA SER A 78 0.16 -12.09 -17.46
C SER A 78 0.90 -11.77 -18.77
N ARG A 79 2.09 -11.18 -18.68
CA ARG A 79 2.95 -10.82 -19.81
C ARG A 79 4.28 -11.54 -19.69
#